data_AF-A0AAE3USU4-F1
#
_entry.id   AF-A0AAE3USU4-F1
#
_cell.length_a   1.000
_cell.length_b   1.000
_cell.length_c   1.000
_cell.angle_alpha   90.00
_cell.angle_beta   90.00
_cell.angle_gamma   90.00
#
_symmetry.space_group_name_H-M   'P 1'
#
loop_
_entity.id
_entity.type
_entity.pdbx_description
1 polymer ?
#
loop_
_entity_poly.entity_id
_entity_poly.type
_entity_poly.pdbx_seq_one_letter_code
_entity_poly.pdbx_strand_id
1 'polypeptide(L)'
;MEKLGRGIAGKKRKEERAKELIGTLHQSKDGELEVIGYEGNTRVLVRFVDTGYQTTVSMRAITTGEVHDRYKPTIFGVGYVDDKFPIETETRKKAYNVWHAMLKRCSDPSNHNYADVTVDPRWHSFKNFCEDILELEGYEHWVNERGYALDKDIKVKGNRTYGKQFCKFVTLAENAIDAVSRKMEKRWVAYQQNRQQTQSASNVSSIQW
;
A
#
# COMPACT_ATOMS: atom_id res chain seq x y z
N MET A 1 -32.16 46.82 -17.44
CA MET A 1 -31.01 46.10 -18.06
C MET A 1 -29.74 46.13 -17.20
N GLU A 2 -29.81 46.23 -15.87
CA GLU A 2 -28.63 46.55 -15.04
C GLU A 2 -27.99 45.34 -14.33
N LYS A 3 -28.67 44.19 -14.30
CA LYS A 3 -28.18 42.96 -13.64
C LYS A 3 -27.14 42.17 -14.47
N LEU A 4 -27.04 42.42 -15.78
CA LEU A 4 -26.13 41.69 -16.67
C LEU A 4 -24.65 42.10 -16.49
N GLY A 5 -24.38 43.40 -16.23
CA GLY A 5 -23.02 43.93 -16.13
C GLY A 5 -22.29 43.59 -14.82
N ARG A 6 -23.00 43.48 -13.70
CA ARG A 6 -22.41 43.13 -12.39
C ARG A 6 -21.88 41.70 -12.34
N GLY A 7 -22.54 40.77 -13.05
CA GLY A 7 -22.12 39.37 -13.14
C GLY A 7 -20.78 39.20 -13.87
N ILE A 8 -20.56 39.96 -14.95
CA ILE A 8 -19.36 39.88 -15.79
C ILE A 8 -18.14 40.44 -15.04
N ALA A 9 -18.27 41.63 -14.44
CA ALA A 9 -17.18 42.24 -13.66
C ALA A 9 -16.79 41.38 -12.44
N GLY A 10 -17.78 40.80 -11.75
CA GLY A 10 -17.54 39.90 -10.62
C GLY A 10 -16.87 38.59 -11.03
N LYS A 11 -17.17 38.07 -12.23
CA LYS A 11 -16.52 36.88 -12.78
C LYS A 11 -15.05 37.15 -13.14
N LYS A 12 -14.79 38.24 -13.87
CA LYS A 12 -13.42 38.64 -14.25
C LYS A 12 -12.50 38.83 -13.04
N ARG A 13 -12.97 39.53 -12.00
CA ARG A 13 -12.20 39.74 -10.76
C ARG A 13 -11.86 38.43 -10.05
N LYS A 14 -12.77 37.45 -10.06
CA LYS A 14 -12.53 36.13 -9.47
C LYS A 14 -11.49 35.34 -10.25
N GLU A 15 -11.53 35.42 -11.58
CA GLU A 15 -10.56 34.77 -12.46
C GLU A 15 -9.15 35.37 -12.30
N GLU A 16 -9.04 36.70 -12.19
CA GLU A 16 -7.76 37.37 -11.93
C GLU A 16 -7.16 36.95 -10.58
N ARG A 17 -7.96 36.98 -9.51
CA ARG A 17 -7.54 36.51 -8.19
C ARG A 17 -7.14 35.03 -8.18
N ALA A 18 -7.83 34.18 -8.95
CA ALA A 18 -7.47 32.78 -9.07
C ALA A 18 -6.06 32.62 -9.66
N LYS A 19 -5.70 33.41 -10.67
CA LYS A 19 -4.34 33.41 -11.27
C LYS A 19 -3.26 33.82 -10.28
N GLU A 20 -3.53 34.80 -9.42
CA GLU A 20 -2.59 35.26 -8.39
C GLU A 20 -2.34 34.21 -7.29
N LEU A 21 -3.31 33.33 -7.04
CA LEU A 21 -3.22 32.32 -5.99
C LEU A 21 -2.53 31.03 -6.46
N ILE A 22 -2.49 30.77 -7.76
CA ILE A 22 -1.77 29.61 -8.30
C ILE A 22 -0.27 29.76 -8.01
N GLY A 23 0.36 28.70 -7.51
CA GLY A 23 1.75 28.67 -7.05
C GLY A 23 1.96 29.10 -5.60
N THR A 24 0.91 29.55 -4.90
CA THR A 24 1.02 29.87 -3.47
C THR A 24 1.09 28.60 -2.62
N LEU A 25 1.96 28.62 -1.61
CA LEU A 25 2.15 27.55 -0.63
C LEU A 25 1.39 27.86 0.67
N HIS A 26 0.78 26.82 1.25
CA HIS A 26 -0.02 26.89 2.46
C HIS A 26 0.32 25.72 3.38
N GLN A 27 0.31 25.96 4.68
CA GLN A 27 0.58 24.93 5.68
C GLN A 27 -0.70 24.22 6.11
N SER A 28 -0.66 22.90 6.20
CA SER A 28 -1.73 22.07 6.76
C SER A 28 -1.20 21.18 7.89
N LYS A 29 -2.09 20.40 8.52
CA LYS A 29 -1.71 19.40 9.53
C LYS A 29 -0.82 18.30 8.96
N ASP A 30 -0.95 18.02 7.66
CA ASP A 30 -0.27 16.90 7.02
C ASP A 30 1.00 17.30 6.27
N GLY A 31 1.21 18.58 6.02
CA GLY A 31 2.39 19.12 5.37
C GLY A 31 2.07 20.39 4.59
N GLU A 32 3.05 20.85 3.80
CA GLU A 32 2.86 21.97 2.89
C GLU A 32 2.09 21.55 1.64
N LEU A 33 1.16 22.40 1.19
CA LEU A 33 0.41 22.21 -0.04
C LEU A 33 0.47 23.45 -0.93
N GLU A 34 0.52 23.21 -2.23
CA GLU A 34 0.54 24.22 -3.28
C GLU A 34 -0.83 24.33 -3.94
N VAL A 35 -1.29 25.55 -4.20
CA VAL A 35 -2.43 25.78 -5.09
C VAL A 35 -1.97 25.62 -6.54
N ILE A 36 -2.40 24.55 -7.22
CA ILE A 36 -1.97 24.24 -8.58
C ILE A 36 -3.01 24.60 -9.65
N GLY A 37 -4.24 24.95 -9.25
CA GLY A 37 -5.28 25.33 -10.20
C GLY A 37 -6.65 25.58 -9.59
N TYR A 38 -7.63 25.76 -10.46
CA TYR A 38 -9.03 25.99 -10.10
C TYR A 38 -9.96 25.23 -11.04
N GLU A 39 -11.03 24.66 -10.48
CA GLU A 39 -12.14 24.06 -11.22
C GLU A 39 -13.36 25.00 -11.15
N GLY A 40 -13.45 25.93 -12.09
CA GLY A 40 -14.41 27.03 -11.99
C GLY A 40 -13.99 28.05 -10.93
N ASN A 41 -14.95 28.60 -10.19
CA ASN A 41 -14.71 29.82 -9.39
C ASN A 41 -14.59 29.60 -7.88
N THR A 42 -14.81 28.38 -7.39
CA THR A 42 -14.90 28.09 -5.94
C THR A 42 -14.09 26.86 -5.52
N ARG A 43 -13.79 25.98 -6.47
CA ARG A 43 -13.03 24.75 -6.28
C ARG A 43 -11.58 25.01 -6.62
N VAL A 44 -10.71 24.78 -5.65
CA VAL A 44 -9.28 25.03 -5.70
C VAL A 44 -8.60 23.67 -5.79
N LEU A 45 -7.83 23.45 -6.85
CA LEU A 45 -7.01 22.26 -7.00
C LEU A 45 -5.69 22.50 -6.26
N VAL A 46 -5.36 21.59 -5.35
CA VAL A 46 -4.15 21.67 -4.53
C VAL A 46 -3.33 20.39 -4.66
N ARG A 47 -2.03 20.50 -4.38
CA ARG A 47 -1.09 19.38 -4.35
C ARG A 47 -0.23 19.44 -3.09
N PHE A 48 -0.14 18.36 -2.34
CA PHE A 48 0.85 18.23 -1.26
C PHE A 48 2.26 18.12 -1.81
N VAL A 49 3.19 18.89 -1.27
CA VAL A 49 4.57 18.98 -1.78
C VAL A 49 5.31 17.65 -1.60
N ASP A 50 5.19 17.04 -0.42
CA ASP A 50 5.98 15.84 -0.07
C ASP A 50 5.55 14.59 -0.83
N THR A 51 4.23 14.39 -0.98
CA THR A 51 3.68 13.13 -1.52
C THR A 51 3.14 13.29 -2.95
N GLY A 52 2.91 14.52 -3.40
CA GLY A 52 2.23 14.80 -4.65
C GLY A 52 0.72 14.54 -4.62
N TYR A 53 0.10 14.23 -3.48
CA TYR A 53 -1.36 14.02 -3.41
C TYR A 53 -2.11 15.25 -3.89
N GLN A 54 -3.02 15.05 -4.85
CA GLN A 54 -3.85 16.12 -5.42
C GLN A 54 -5.31 15.96 -5.02
N THR A 55 -5.94 17.08 -4.69
CA THR A 55 -7.36 17.11 -4.37
C THR A 55 -7.97 18.47 -4.65
N THR A 56 -9.30 18.50 -4.75
CA THR A 56 -10.05 19.71 -5.06
C THR A 56 -10.89 20.14 -3.86
N VAL A 57 -10.53 21.27 -3.25
CA VAL A 57 -11.09 21.76 -1.98
C VAL A 57 -11.63 23.18 -2.13
N SER A 58 -12.19 23.73 -1.05
CA SER A 58 -12.52 25.16 -0.99
C SER A 58 -11.34 25.95 -0.44
N MET A 59 -11.24 27.24 -0.80
CA MET A 59 -10.24 28.13 -0.20
C MET A 59 -10.38 28.20 1.33
N ARG A 60 -11.61 28.08 1.86
CA ARG A 60 -11.84 28.03 3.30
C ARG A 60 -11.09 26.84 3.93
N ALA A 61 -11.23 25.64 3.38
CA ALA A 61 -10.56 24.44 3.90
C ALA A 61 -9.03 24.58 3.90
N ILE A 62 -8.46 25.26 2.90
CA ILE A 62 -7.03 25.59 2.86
C ILE A 62 -6.69 26.52 4.03
N THR A 63 -7.40 27.64 4.17
CA THR A 63 -7.14 28.62 5.23
C THR A 63 -7.38 28.09 6.65
N THR A 64 -8.26 27.11 6.82
CA THR A 64 -8.53 26.47 8.12
C THR A 64 -7.63 25.25 8.38
N GLY A 65 -6.78 24.85 7.42
CA GLY A 65 -5.88 23.70 7.55
C GLY A 65 -6.61 22.34 7.59
N GLU A 66 -7.82 22.25 7.03
CA GLU A 66 -8.66 21.05 6.99
C GLU A 66 -8.46 20.21 5.72
N VAL A 67 -7.34 20.41 5.03
CA VAL A 67 -6.94 19.60 3.88
C VAL A 67 -5.97 18.53 4.36
N HIS A 68 -6.24 17.28 4.01
CA HIS A 68 -5.48 16.12 4.43
C HIS A 68 -4.75 15.46 3.27
N ASP A 69 -3.53 15.01 3.54
CA ASP A 69 -2.72 14.27 2.58
C ASP A 69 -3.07 12.77 2.65
N ARG A 70 -3.76 12.27 1.62
CA ARG A 70 -4.16 10.85 1.56
C ARG A 70 -3.02 9.92 1.15
N TYR A 71 -1.93 10.45 0.59
CA TYR A 71 -0.74 9.68 0.24
C TYR A 71 0.29 9.66 1.36
N LYS A 72 0.05 10.40 2.45
CA LYS A 72 0.91 10.37 3.63
C LYS A 72 0.92 8.98 4.29
N PRO A 73 2.10 8.33 4.40
CA PRO A 73 2.21 7.04 5.07
C PRO A 73 1.88 7.15 6.56
N THR A 74 0.78 6.54 6.97
CA THR A 74 0.29 6.57 8.36
C THR A 74 0.18 5.17 8.96
N ILE A 75 0.24 4.14 8.13
CA ILE A 75 0.08 2.74 8.53
C ILE A 75 1.44 2.05 8.46
N PHE A 76 2.01 1.75 9.63
CA PHE A 76 3.32 1.12 9.77
C PHE A 76 4.46 1.84 9.03
N GLY A 77 4.35 3.17 8.86
CA GLY A 77 5.37 4.01 8.23
C GLY A 77 5.48 3.91 6.70
N VAL A 78 4.75 2.99 6.05
CA VAL A 78 4.78 2.80 4.59
C VAL A 78 3.41 2.84 3.94
N GLY A 79 2.36 2.34 4.63
CA GLY A 79 1.02 2.24 4.08
C GLY A 79 0.21 3.52 4.23
N TYR A 80 -0.61 3.81 3.23
CA TYR A 80 -1.51 4.97 3.21
C TYR A 80 -2.88 4.62 2.61
N VAL A 81 -3.89 5.37 3.04
CA VAL A 81 -5.30 5.15 2.68
C VAL A 81 -5.75 6.28 1.77
N ASP A 82 -5.78 5.97 0.47
CA ASP A 82 -6.18 6.87 -0.61
C ASP A 82 -7.69 7.19 -0.60
N ASP A 83 -8.17 7.72 -1.73
CA ASP A 83 -9.58 7.87 -2.05
C ASP A 83 -10.03 6.90 -3.18
N LYS A 84 -11.35 6.84 -3.42
CA LYS A 84 -11.96 6.17 -4.59
C LYS A 84 -11.59 4.68 -4.74
N PHE A 85 -12.13 3.85 -3.85
CA PHE A 85 -11.92 2.40 -3.87
C PHE A 85 -12.83 1.69 -4.90
N PRO A 86 -12.32 0.66 -5.62
CA PRO A 86 -13.07 -0.08 -6.64
C PRO A 86 -13.99 -1.19 -6.06
N ILE A 87 -14.05 -1.32 -4.73
CA ILE A 87 -14.78 -2.37 -4.04
C ILE A 87 -15.83 -1.80 -3.08
N GLU A 88 -16.89 -2.58 -2.88
CA GLU A 88 -17.99 -2.23 -1.99
C GLU A 88 -17.54 -2.07 -0.53
N THR A 89 -18.31 -1.30 0.26
CA THR A 89 -17.94 -0.91 1.62
C THR A 89 -17.64 -2.09 2.54
N GLU A 90 -18.40 -3.19 2.45
CA GLU A 90 -18.20 -4.35 3.33
C GLU A 90 -16.95 -5.15 2.96
N THR A 91 -16.77 -5.43 1.67
CA THR A 91 -15.54 -6.03 1.13
C THR A 91 -14.32 -5.16 1.41
N ARG A 92 -14.46 -3.83 1.39
CA ARG A 92 -13.39 -2.89 1.74
C ARG A 92 -12.91 -3.05 3.18
N LYS A 93 -13.80 -3.27 4.15
CA LYS A 93 -13.40 -3.53 5.53
C LYS A 93 -12.60 -4.84 5.63
N LYS A 94 -13.06 -5.90 4.93
CA LYS A 94 -12.32 -7.18 4.84
C LYS A 94 -10.94 -6.98 4.22
N ALA A 95 -10.87 -6.28 3.09
CA ALA A 95 -9.62 -5.97 2.39
C ALA A 95 -8.66 -5.18 3.26
N TYR A 96 -9.15 -4.18 4.00
CA TYR A 96 -8.33 -3.38 4.91
C TYR A 96 -7.68 -4.24 5.99
N ASN A 97 -8.42 -5.18 6.58
CA ASN A 97 -7.87 -6.09 7.60
C ASN A 97 -6.75 -6.97 7.02
N VAL A 98 -6.92 -7.47 5.79
CA VAL A 98 -5.90 -8.28 5.10
C VAL A 98 -4.66 -7.42 4.80
N TRP A 99 -4.84 -6.26 4.20
CA TRP A 99 -3.78 -5.31 3.86
C TRP A 99 -3.00 -4.84 5.09
N HIS A 100 -3.71 -4.45 6.15
CA HIS A 100 -3.10 -4.03 7.41
C HIS A 100 -2.31 -5.18 8.06
N ALA A 101 -2.86 -6.40 8.07
CA ALA A 101 -2.15 -7.57 8.61
C ALA A 101 -0.92 -7.95 7.76
N MET A 102 -0.96 -7.73 6.46
CA MET A 102 0.19 -7.90 5.56
C MET A 102 1.29 -6.88 5.88
N LEU A 103 0.96 -5.58 5.93
CA LEU A 103 1.93 -4.53 6.26
C LEU A 103 2.54 -4.74 7.64
N LYS A 104 1.72 -5.06 8.65
CA LYS A 104 2.18 -5.33 10.03
C LYS A 104 3.24 -6.42 10.07
N ARG A 105 3.08 -7.49 9.27
CA ARG A 105 4.04 -8.60 9.22
C ARG A 105 5.39 -8.14 8.67
N CYS A 106 5.39 -7.20 7.72
CA CYS A 106 6.60 -6.73 7.05
C CYS A 106 7.26 -5.54 7.77
N SER A 107 6.56 -4.88 8.70
CA SER A 107 7.03 -3.67 9.36
C SER A 107 7.79 -3.90 10.67
N ASP A 108 7.67 -5.10 11.26
CA ASP A 108 8.31 -5.41 12.55
C ASP A 108 9.65 -6.14 12.33
N PRO A 109 10.79 -5.45 12.47
CA PRO A 109 12.11 -6.07 12.28
C PRO A 109 12.44 -7.11 13.34
N SER A 110 11.75 -7.11 14.49
CA SER A 110 11.93 -8.12 15.55
C SER A 110 11.27 -9.46 15.20
N ASN A 111 10.37 -9.47 14.20
CA ASN A 111 9.73 -10.69 13.74
C ASN A 111 10.65 -11.46 12.80
N HIS A 112 11.46 -12.36 13.34
CA HIS A 112 12.42 -13.17 12.58
C HIS A 112 11.80 -14.01 11.45
N ASN A 113 10.50 -14.28 11.48
CA ASN A 113 9.83 -15.00 10.39
C ASN A 113 9.58 -14.12 9.16
N TYR A 114 9.63 -12.79 9.32
CA TYR A 114 9.30 -11.80 8.30
C TYR A 114 10.36 -10.71 8.13
N ALA A 115 11.53 -10.83 8.78
CA ALA A 115 12.58 -9.81 8.76
C ALA A 115 13.07 -9.43 7.34
N ASP A 116 13.01 -10.36 6.39
CA ASP A 116 13.37 -10.18 4.98
C ASP A 116 12.15 -10.34 4.05
N VAL A 117 10.94 -10.14 4.58
CA VAL A 117 9.71 -10.11 3.78
C VAL A 117 9.35 -8.66 3.47
N THR A 118 9.08 -8.39 2.20
CA THR A 118 8.76 -7.04 1.71
C THR A 118 7.35 -6.99 1.13
N VAL A 119 6.89 -5.77 0.87
CA VAL A 119 5.64 -5.51 0.14
C VAL A 119 5.99 -4.72 -1.11
N ASP A 120 5.39 -5.09 -2.23
CA ASP A 120 5.46 -4.32 -3.48
C ASP A 120 5.03 -2.86 -3.18
N PRO A 121 5.83 -1.85 -3.55
CA PRO A 121 5.48 -0.45 -3.31
C PRO A 121 4.09 -0.05 -3.85
N ARG A 122 3.61 -0.68 -4.92
CA ARG A 122 2.25 -0.46 -5.43
C ARG A 122 1.20 -0.76 -4.35
N TRP A 123 1.42 -1.77 -3.52
CA TRP A 123 0.54 -2.19 -2.43
C TRP A 123 0.73 -1.40 -1.12
N HIS A 124 1.61 -0.38 -1.09
CA HIS A 124 1.59 0.63 -0.03
C HIS A 124 0.32 1.50 -0.10
N SER A 125 -0.23 1.68 -1.29
CA SER A 125 -1.56 2.27 -1.52
C SER A 125 -2.65 1.24 -1.25
N PHE A 126 -3.54 1.54 -0.29
CA PHE A 126 -4.68 0.69 -0.03
C PHE A 126 -5.64 0.60 -1.24
N LYS A 127 -5.76 1.68 -2.04
CA LYS A 127 -6.56 1.64 -3.27
C LYS A 127 -6.00 0.67 -4.29
N ASN A 128 -4.70 0.74 -4.59
CA ASN A 128 -4.06 -0.16 -5.54
C ASN A 128 -4.14 -1.62 -5.07
N PHE A 129 -4.02 -1.86 -3.75
CA PHE A 129 -4.28 -3.19 -3.20
C PHE A 129 -5.72 -3.63 -3.49
N CYS A 130 -6.72 -2.78 -3.26
CA CYS A 130 -8.13 -3.08 -3.56
C CYS A 130 -8.39 -3.36 -5.04
N GLU A 131 -7.70 -2.65 -5.96
CA GLU A 131 -7.77 -2.91 -7.40
C GLU A 131 -7.19 -4.29 -7.73
N ASP A 132 -6.00 -4.58 -7.22
CA ASP A 132 -5.27 -5.78 -7.59
C ASP A 132 -5.86 -7.06 -7.01
N ILE A 133 -6.45 -7.01 -5.79
CA ILE A 133 -7.04 -8.22 -5.18
C ILE A 133 -8.21 -8.79 -5.98
N LEU A 134 -8.91 -7.98 -6.78
CA LEU A 134 -10.02 -8.41 -7.63
C LEU A 134 -9.58 -9.43 -8.69
N GLU A 135 -8.30 -9.39 -9.08
CA GLU A 135 -7.74 -10.24 -10.12
C GLU A 135 -6.95 -11.42 -9.54
N LEU A 136 -6.86 -11.55 -8.22
CA LEU A 136 -6.11 -12.64 -7.60
C LEU A 136 -6.89 -13.94 -7.63
N GLU A 137 -6.16 -15.04 -7.89
CA GLU A 137 -6.69 -16.38 -7.71
C GLU A 137 -7.28 -16.56 -6.31
N GLY A 138 -8.48 -17.15 -6.22
CA GLY A 138 -9.17 -17.38 -4.95
C GLY A 138 -9.91 -16.17 -4.38
N TYR A 139 -9.91 -15.00 -5.05
CA TYR A 139 -10.64 -13.81 -4.60
C TYR A 139 -12.13 -14.09 -4.37
N GLU A 140 -12.80 -14.74 -5.32
CA GLU A 140 -14.22 -15.09 -5.23
C GLU A 140 -14.55 -15.95 -4.01
N HIS A 141 -13.68 -16.88 -3.64
CA HIS A 141 -13.87 -17.66 -2.43
C HIS A 141 -13.58 -16.82 -1.18
N TRP A 142 -12.52 -16.04 -1.17
CA TRP A 142 -12.19 -15.17 -0.03
C TRP A 142 -13.29 -14.13 0.26
N VAL A 143 -13.94 -13.58 -0.77
CA VAL A 143 -14.99 -12.58 -0.58
C VAL A 143 -16.28 -13.22 -0.05
N ASN A 144 -16.65 -14.41 -0.54
CA ASN A 144 -17.93 -15.06 -0.23
C ASN A 144 -17.88 -16.05 0.95
N GLU A 145 -16.69 -16.56 1.30
CA GLU A 145 -16.51 -17.62 2.29
C GLU A 145 -15.64 -17.16 3.48
N ARG A 146 -15.55 -18.02 4.50
CA ARG A 146 -14.61 -17.88 5.61
C ARG A 146 -13.45 -18.84 5.43
N GLY A 147 -12.35 -18.60 6.14
CA GLY A 147 -11.22 -19.53 6.16
C GLY A 147 -10.28 -19.39 4.97
N TYR A 148 -10.21 -18.19 4.37
CA TYR A 148 -9.21 -17.85 3.36
C TYR A 148 -8.24 -16.79 3.88
N ALA A 149 -7.00 -16.87 3.42
CA ALA A 149 -5.94 -15.91 3.70
C ALA A 149 -5.19 -15.54 2.43
N LEU A 150 -4.69 -14.30 2.39
CA LEU A 150 -3.74 -13.86 1.38
C LEU A 150 -2.38 -14.51 1.65
N ASP A 151 -1.84 -15.20 0.66
CA ASP A 151 -0.55 -15.87 0.71
C ASP A 151 0.37 -15.39 -0.42
N LYS A 152 1.69 -15.34 -0.16
CA LYS A 152 2.73 -14.93 -1.12
C LYS A 152 3.66 -16.07 -1.55
N ASP A 153 3.57 -17.20 -0.87
CA ASP A 153 4.60 -18.23 -0.82
C ASP A 153 4.26 -19.43 -1.73
N ILE A 154 2.97 -19.77 -1.82
CA ILE A 154 2.45 -20.95 -2.51
C ILE A 154 2.56 -20.81 -4.03
N LYS A 155 2.27 -19.62 -4.57
CA LYS A 155 2.27 -19.39 -6.03
C LYS A 155 3.69 -19.42 -6.61
N VAL A 156 4.66 -18.87 -5.89
CA VAL A 156 6.06 -18.76 -6.34
C VAL A 156 6.98 -19.25 -5.23
N LYS A 157 7.52 -20.47 -5.38
CA LYS A 157 8.41 -21.08 -4.38
C LYS A 157 9.62 -20.19 -4.12
N GLY A 158 9.87 -19.89 -2.84
CA GLY A 158 11.00 -19.07 -2.40
C GLY A 158 10.77 -17.55 -2.48
N ASN A 159 9.59 -17.10 -2.95
CA ASN A 159 9.26 -15.69 -2.96
C ASN A 159 9.20 -15.09 -1.54
N ARG A 160 9.62 -13.82 -1.42
CA ARG A 160 9.65 -13.07 -0.16
C ARG A 160 8.89 -11.76 -0.21
N THR A 161 8.16 -11.50 -1.30
CA THR A 161 7.50 -10.20 -1.52
C THR A 161 5.99 -10.40 -1.65
N TYR A 162 5.19 -9.66 -0.87
CA TYR A 162 3.76 -9.54 -1.14
C TYR A 162 3.54 -8.63 -2.35
N GLY A 163 2.76 -9.08 -3.33
CA GLY A 163 2.44 -8.28 -4.51
C GLY A 163 1.53 -9.04 -5.46
N LYS A 164 0.88 -8.34 -6.39
CA LYS A 164 -0.12 -8.91 -7.31
C LYS A 164 0.39 -10.17 -8.04
N GLN A 165 1.65 -10.16 -8.44
CA GLN A 165 2.27 -11.25 -9.20
C GLN A 165 2.52 -12.51 -8.36
N PHE A 166 2.73 -12.34 -7.06
CA PHE A 166 3.15 -13.42 -6.16
C PHE A 166 2.03 -13.94 -5.27
N CYS A 167 0.97 -13.15 -5.12
CA CYS A 167 -0.07 -13.46 -4.17
C CYS A 167 -1.27 -14.18 -4.78
N LYS A 168 -1.95 -14.94 -3.94
CA LYS A 168 -3.26 -15.53 -4.17
C LYS A 168 -3.99 -15.70 -2.83
N PHE A 169 -5.30 -15.84 -2.86
CA PHE A 169 -6.06 -16.30 -1.72
C PHE A 169 -6.07 -17.83 -1.71
N VAL A 170 -5.80 -18.39 -0.53
CA VAL A 170 -5.80 -19.82 -0.27
C VAL A 170 -6.57 -20.11 0.99
N THR A 171 -7.02 -21.34 1.16
CA THR A 171 -7.61 -21.78 2.42
C THR A 171 -6.56 -21.71 3.55
N LEU A 172 -7.03 -21.53 4.78
CA LEU A 172 -6.16 -21.60 5.96
C LEU A 172 -5.45 -22.95 6.08
N ALA A 173 -6.10 -24.03 5.64
CA ALA A 173 -5.53 -25.38 5.63
C ALA A 173 -4.34 -25.49 4.65
N GLU A 174 -4.51 -25.05 3.41
CA GLU A 174 -3.42 -25.03 2.41
C GLU A 174 -2.23 -24.22 2.90
N ASN A 175 -2.49 -23.02 3.46
CA ASN A 175 -1.43 -22.17 4.01
C ASN A 175 -0.67 -22.85 5.15
N ALA A 176 -1.39 -23.50 6.08
CA ALA A 176 -0.76 -24.22 7.19
C ALA A 176 0.09 -25.41 6.71
N ILE A 177 -0.42 -26.18 5.75
CA ILE A 177 0.30 -27.32 5.16
C ILE A 177 1.58 -26.85 4.45
N ASP A 178 1.50 -25.78 3.65
CA ASP A 178 2.65 -25.21 2.97
C ASP A 178 3.72 -24.71 3.97
N ALA A 179 3.31 -23.97 5.00
CA ALA A 179 4.22 -23.46 6.01
C ALA A 179 4.98 -24.59 6.73
N VAL A 180 4.30 -25.69 7.06
CA VAL A 180 4.93 -26.89 7.64
C VAL A 180 5.89 -27.55 6.64
N SER A 181 5.46 -27.70 5.38
CA SER A 181 6.26 -28.32 4.32
C SER A 181 7.58 -27.58 4.10
N ARG A 182 7.54 -26.24 4.01
CA ARG A 182 8.74 -25.40 3.89
C ARG A 182 9.67 -25.52 5.09
N LYS A 183 9.12 -25.61 6.30
CA LYS A 183 9.91 -25.81 7.52
C LYS A 183 10.62 -27.17 7.54
N MET A 184 9.93 -28.22 7.08
CA MET A 184 10.51 -29.56 6.95
C MET A 184 11.61 -29.59 5.89
N GLU A 185 11.37 -29.00 4.72
CA GLU A 185 12.37 -28.93 3.63
C GLU A 185 13.64 -28.22 4.08
N LYS A 186 13.52 -27.07 4.77
CA LYS A 186 14.68 -26.35 5.34
C LYS A 186 15.49 -27.21 6.32
N ARG A 187 14.80 -27.94 7.20
CA ARG A 187 15.46 -28.85 8.17
C ARG A 187 16.17 -30.00 7.47
N TRP A 188 15.54 -30.57 6.44
CA TRP A 188 16.11 -31.69 5.69
C TRP A 188 17.36 -31.28 4.91
N VAL A 189 17.33 -30.12 4.23
CA VAL A 189 18.50 -29.56 3.54
C VAL A 189 19.65 -29.29 4.52
N ALA A 190 19.37 -28.69 5.68
CA ALA A 190 20.39 -28.45 6.70
C ALA A 190 21.02 -29.76 7.23
N TYR A 191 20.20 -30.80 7.41
CA TYR A 191 20.69 -32.13 7.80
C TYR A 191 21.62 -32.73 6.75
N GLN A 192 21.26 -32.63 5.46
CA GLN A 192 22.11 -33.14 4.38
C GLN A 192 23.45 -32.42 4.29
N GLN A 193 23.44 -31.09 4.43
CA GLN A 193 24.66 -30.27 4.42
C GLN A 193 25.60 -30.62 5.58
N ASN A 194 25.06 -30.74 6.79
CA ASN A 194 25.84 -31.14 7.96
C ASN A 194 26.45 -32.54 7.77
N ARG A 195 25.69 -33.50 7.23
CA ARG A 195 26.19 -34.85 6.98
C ARG A 195 27.34 -34.86 5.97
N GLN A 196 27.24 -34.09 4.88
CA GLN A 196 28.30 -33.97 3.88
C GLN A 196 29.57 -33.32 4.47
N GLN A 197 29.43 -32.26 5.27
CA GLN A 197 30.57 -31.61 5.95
C GLN A 197 31.27 -32.53 6.95
N THR A 198 30.49 -33.35 7.67
CA THR A 198 31.05 -34.30 8.64
C THR A 198 31.85 -35.39 7.92
N GLN A 199 31.36 -35.88 6.78
CA GLN A 199 32.04 -36.89 5.95
C GLN A 199 33.28 -36.36 5.24
N SER A 200 33.27 -35.11 4.78
CA SER A 200 34.46 -34.49 4.18
C SER A 200 35.54 -34.19 5.23
N ALA A 201 35.17 -33.75 6.44
CA ALA A 201 36.10 -33.55 7.54
C ALA A 201 36.80 -34.85 7.97
N SER A 202 36.06 -35.98 8.05
CA SER A 202 36.63 -37.29 8.36
C SER A 202 37.56 -37.83 7.26
N ASN A 203 37.32 -37.47 6.00
CA ASN A 203 38.18 -37.89 4.88
C ASN A 203 39.44 -37.02 4.74
N VAL A 204 39.42 -35.75 5.19
CA VAL A 204 40.63 -34.90 5.21
C VAL A 204 41.56 -35.30 6.34
N SER A 205 41.03 -35.70 7.51
CA SER A 205 41.86 -36.15 8.64
C SER A 205 42.54 -37.50 8.41
N SER A 206 42.10 -38.30 7.44
CA SER A 206 42.70 -39.60 7.11
C SER A 206 43.82 -39.51 6.06
N ILE A 207 44.04 -38.35 5.43
CA ILE A 207 45.05 -38.14 4.36
C ILE A 207 46.34 -37.48 4.91
N GLN A 208 46.38 -37.06 6.18
CA GLN A 208 47.61 -36.53 6.80
C GLN A 208 48.45 -37.66 7.43
N TRP A 209 49.26 -38.34 6.61
CA TRP A 209 50.43 -39.14 7.03
C TRP A 209 51.53 -39.05 5.98
#